data_AF-G1V263-F1
#
_entry.id   AF-G1V263-F1
#
_cell.length_a   1.000
_cell.length_b   1.000
_cell.length_c   1.000
_cell.angle_alpha   90.00
_cell.angle_beta   90.00
_cell.angle_gamma   90.00
#
_symmetry.space_group_name_H-M   'P 1'
#
loop_
_entity.id
_entity.type
_entity.pdbx_description
1 polymer ?
#
loop_
_entity_poly.entity_id
_entity_poly.type
_entity_poly.pdbx_seq_one_letter_code
_entity_poly.pdbx_strand_id
1 'polypeptide(L)' 'MHNEDVDPIAGLYESAGSLRELAEMYRDERGGLSSLLLLIADNVTRCAGKLECEEESMEKNPYQD' A
#
# COMPACT_ATOMS: atom_id res chain seq x y z
N MET A 1 -20.20 -18.48 -4.95
CA MET A 1 -19.47 -17.52 -4.10
C MET A 1 -18.55 -16.78 -5.04
N HIS A 2 -18.98 -15.60 -5.49
CA HIS A 2 -18.17 -14.82 -6.44
C HIS A 2 -16.88 -14.43 -5.73
N ASN A 3 -15.74 -14.79 -6.32
CA ASN A 3 -14.47 -14.16 -6.00
C ASN A 3 -14.67 -12.69 -6.34
N GLU A 4 -14.90 -11.85 -5.34
CA GLU A 4 -14.76 -10.42 -5.49
C GLU A 4 -13.29 -10.20 -5.87
N ASP A 5 -13.05 -9.66 -7.06
CA ASP A 5 -11.73 -9.29 -7.56
C ASP A 5 -11.13 -8.27 -6.60
N VAL A 6 -10.43 -8.76 -5.58
CA VAL A 6 -9.66 -7.90 -4.67
C VAL A 6 -8.49 -7.37 -5.47
N ASP A 7 -8.55 -6.10 -5.84
CA ASP A 7 -7.41 -5.38 -6.41
C ASP A 7 -6.25 -5.44 -5.39
N PRO A 8 -5.17 -6.17 -5.69
CA PRO A 8 -4.08 -6.37 -4.75
C PRO A 8 -3.32 -5.06 -4.47
N ILE A 9 -3.31 -4.10 -5.40
CA ILE A 9 -2.69 -2.79 -5.22
C ILE A 9 -3.55 -1.94 -4.29
N ALA A 10 -4.87 -1.93 -4.48
CA ALA A 10 -5.79 -1.27 -3.56
C ALA A 10 -5.65 -1.81 -2.12
N GLY A 11 -5.50 -3.13 -1.96
CA GLY A 11 -5.27 -3.75 -0.66
C GLY A 11 -3.95 -3.32 0.02
N LEU A 12 -2.91 -3.00 -0.75
CA LEU A 12 -1.67 -2.44 -0.20
C LEU A 12 -1.86 -1.01 0.31
N TYR A 13 -2.62 -0.18 -0.41
CA TYR A 13 -2.95 1.16 0.06
C TYR A 13 -3.82 1.13 1.33
N GLU A 14 -4.80 0.22 1.42
CA GLU A 14 -5.61 0.01 2.62
C GLU A 14 -4.75 -0.43 3.82
N SER A 15 -3.83 -1.37 3.59
CA SER A 15 -2.88 -1.83 4.60
C SER A 15 -1.98 -0.69 5.09
N ALA A 16 -1.49 0.17 4.18
CA ALA A 16 -0.72 1.35 4.56
C ALA A 16 -1.55 2.34 5.39
N GLY A 17 -2.83 2.54 5.05
CA GLY A 17 -3.77 3.34 5.85
C GLY A 17 -3.91 2.81 7.28
N SER A 18 -4.18 1.51 7.41
CA SER A 18 -4.30 0.83 8.70
C SER A 18 -3.05 0.96 9.57
N LEU A 19 -1.86 0.89 8.96
CA LEU A 19 -0.59 1.10 9.67
C LEU A 19 -0.44 2.52 10.20
N ARG A 20 -0.91 3.55 9.47
CA ARG A 20 -0.89 4.94 9.93
C ARG A 20 -1.85 5.15 11.12
N GLU A 21 -3.02 4.53 11.10
CA GLU A 21 -3.97 4.58 12.22
C GLU A 21 -3.38 3.91 13.47
N LEU A 22 -2.76 2.74 13.32
CA LEU A 22 -2.04 2.08 14.41
C LEU A 22 -0.90 2.96 14.95
N ALA A 23 -0.15 3.62 14.07
CA ALA A 23 0.91 4.52 14.49
C ALA A 23 0.40 5.68 15.35
N GLU A 24 -0.77 6.23 15.02
CA GLU A 24 -1.39 7.30 15.79
C GLU A 24 -1.77 6.84 17.20
N MET A 25 -2.36 5.66 17.32
CA MET A 25 -2.73 5.09 18.63
C MET A 25 -1.52 4.88 19.55
N TYR A 26 -0.34 4.61 18.98
CA TYR A 26 0.90 4.38 19.73
C TYR A 26 1.80 5.62 19.86
N ARG A 27 1.40 6.79 19.35
CA ARG A 27 2.25 7.98 19.24
C ARG A 27 2.87 8.39 20.59
N ASP A 28 2.06 8.43 21.65
CA ASP A 28 2.49 8.98 22.94
C ASP A 28 3.15 7.92 23.83
N GLU A 29 2.59 6.71 23.89
CA GLU A 29 3.06 5.65 24.79
C GLU A 29 4.25 4.87 24.22
N ARG A 30 4.34 4.78 22.89
CA ARG A 30 5.34 3.96 22.19
C ARG A 30 5.81 4.66 20.92
N GLY A 31 6.31 5.90 21.05
CA GLY A 31 6.75 6.72 19.91
C GLY A 31 7.74 6.02 18.96
N GLY A 32 8.60 5.12 19.46
CA GLY A 32 9.47 4.28 18.62
C GLY A 32 8.70 3.28 17.75
N LEU A 33 7.68 2.62 18.30
CA LEU A 33 6.79 1.74 17.53
C LEU A 33 5.95 2.53 16.53
N SER A 34 5.42 3.68 16.94
CA SER A 34 4.71 4.62 16.06
C SER A 34 5.57 5.02 14.85
N SER A 35 6.83 5.40 15.09
CA SER A 35 7.77 5.74 14.03
C SER A 35 8.05 4.58 13.07
N LEU A 36 8.18 3.36 13.59
CA LEU A 36 8.37 2.16 12.77
C LEU A 36 7.14 1.86 11.91
N LEU A 37 5.93 1.96 12.48
CA LEU A 37 4.68 1.76 11.76
C LEU A 37 4.52 2.77 10.61
N LEU A 38 4.85 4.04 10.85
CA LEU A 38 4.87 5.06 9.79
C LEU A 38 5.87 4.74 8.69
N LEU A 39 7.09 4.32 9.05
CA LEU A 39 8.11 3.92 8.07
C LEU A 39 7.64 2.75 7.21
N ILE A 40 6.99 1.74 7.80
CA ILE A 40 6.45 0.61 7.07
C ILE A 40 5.31 1.07 6.15
N ALA A 41 4.38 1.90 6.65
CA ALA A 41 3.29 2.44 5.85
C ALA A 41 3.79 3.19 4.61
N ASP A 42 4.79 4.06 4.77
CA ASP A 42 5.39 4.80 3.65
C ASP A 42 6.07 3.88 2.64
N ASN A 43 6.75 2.82 3.10
CA ASN A 43 7.36 1.84 2.21
C ASN A 43 6.30 1.04 1.43
N VAL A 44 5.20 0.63 2.09
CA VAL A 44 4.09 -0.06 1.42
C VAL A 44 3.44 0.84 0.38
N THR A 45 3.17 2.11 0.69
CA THR A 45 2.64 3.09 -0.28
C THR A 45 3.58 3.23 -1.50
N ARG A 46 4.89 3.29 -1.28
CA ARG A 46 5.87 3.36 -2.38
C ARG A 46 5.90 2.10 -3.23
N CYS A 47 5.76 0.92 -2.62
CA CYS A 47 5.69 -0.33 -3.36
C CYS A 47 4.41 -0.41 -4.19
N ALA A 48 3.26 -0.04 -3.62
CA ALA A 48 1.98 0.01 -4.33
C ALA A 48 2.05 0.92 -5.55
N GLY A 49 2.56 2.15 -5.40
CA GLY A 49 2.69 3.08 -6.52
C GLY A 49 3.66 2.61 -7.61
N LYS A 50 4.70 1.83 -7.27
CA LYS A 50 5.57 1.21 -8.28
C LYS A 50 4.84 0.13 -9.07
N LEU A 51 4.10 -0.73 -8.38
CA LEU A 51 3.31 -1.80 -9.02
C LEU A 51 2.24 -1.20 -9.93
N GLU A 52 1.56 -0.14 -9.50
CA GLU A 52 0.55 0.58 -10.28
C GLU A 52 1.15 1.18 -11.56
N CYS A 53 2.33 1.79 -11.46
CA CYS A 53 3.05 2.30 -12.63
C CYS A 53 3.47 1.17 -13.60
N GLU A 54 3.89 0.02 -13.07
CA GLU A 54 4.26 -1.15 -13.87
C GLU A 54 3.03 -1.72 -14.61
N GLU A 55 1.89 -1.86 -13.91
CA GLU A 55 0.62 -2.33 -14.50
C GLU A 55 0.14 -1.39 -15.62
N GLU A 56 0.08 -0.07 -15.36
CA GLU A 56 -0.28 0.91 -16.38
C GLU A 56 0.64 0.87 -17.61
N SER A 57 1.94 0.61 -17.39
CA SER A 57 2.92 0.54 -18.49
C SER A 57 2.73 -0.70 -19.36
N MET A 58 2.25 -1.80 -18.78
CA MET A 58 1.92 -3.02 -19.51
C MET A 58 0.63 -2.84 -20.31
N GLU A 59 -0.41 -2.23 -19.73
CA GLU A 59 -1.66 -1.95 -20.43
C GLU A 59 -1.49 -1.01 -21.64
N LYS A 60 -0.53 -0.07 -21.55
CA LYS A 60 -0.27 0.94 -22.60
C LYS A 60 0.66 0.45 -23.70
N ASN A 61 1.13 -0.81 -23.69
CA ASN A 61 2.14 -1.28 -24.64
C ASN A 61 1.53 -1.50 -26.05
N PRO A 62 1.90 -0.70 -27.08
CA PRO A 62 1.29 -0.75 -28.42
C PRO A 62 1.71 -1.96 -29.27
N TYR A 63 2.40 -2.95 -28.68
CA TYR A 63 2.89 -4.16 -29.34
C TYR A 63 2.21 -5.44 -28.86
N GLN A 64 1.12 -5.34 -28.09
CA GLN A 64 0.24 -6.48 -27.83
C GLN A 64 -0.86 -6.53 -28.90
N ASP A 65 -0.52 -7.11 -30.05
CA ASP A 65 -1.44 -7.72 -31.03
C ASP A 65 -1.55 -9.23 -30.77
#